data_AF-A0A1V9XWC1-F1
#
_entry.id   AF-A0A1V9XWC1-F1
#
_cell.length_a   1.000
_cell.length_b   1.000
_cell.length_c   1.000
_cell.angle_alpha   90.00
_cell.angle_beta   90.00
_cell.angle_gamma   90.00
#
_symmetry.space_group_name_H-M   'P 1'
#
loop_
_entity.id
_entity.type
_entity.pdbx_description
1 polymer ?
#
loop_
_entity_poly.entity_id
_entity_poly.type
_entity_poly.pdbx_seq_one_letter_code
_entity_poly.pdbx_strand_id
1 'polypeptide(L)'
;MESSLVAVAVPVSTILTGTECAISSTSSQTSDEEDLGGAFSNLGLIEPGECISHVKRNICPRCKRPAPVCWCRHLPIEKISTATRVIILQHPNEVKRNVRTAPMLEVALSNCFVIRGRHFGRHSLMREVYANESHTFVLYPSSDAIDVEDLPTGEGFNLIVIDGTWNQAKSLYFGNKELHSLKKVFF
;
A
#
# COMPACT_ATOMS: atom_id res chain seq x y z
N MET A 1 15.77 -27.52 -5.09
CA MET A 1 14.47 -27.63 -5.77
C MET A 1 13.72 -26.34 -5.45
N GLU A 2 13.95 -25.35 -6.31
CA GLU A 2 13.37 -24.02 -6.21
C GLU A 2 11.87 -24.12 -6.50
N SER A 3 11.05 -23.72 -5.53
CA SER A 3 9.61 -23.54 -5.72
C SER A 3 9.35 -22.05 -5.81
N SER A 4 9.34 -21.57 -7.04
CA SER A 4 8.73 -20.32 -7.47
C SER A 4 7.22 -20.42 -7.22
N LEU A 5 6.73 -19.82 -6.14
CA LEU A 5 5.32 -19.67 -5.83
C LEU A 5 5.02 -18.19 -5.59
N VAL A 6 4.03 -17.73 -6.35
CA VAL A 6 3.68 -16.35 -6.66
C VAL A 6 3.11 -15.67 -5.41
N ALA A 7 3.59 -14.46 -5.08
CA ALA A 7 3.00 -13.61 -4.04
C ALA A 7 2.31 -12.40 -4.69
N VAL A 8 1.05 -12.17 -4.31
CA VAL A 8 0.20 -11.05 -4.73
C VAL A 8 0.82 -9.72 -4.28
N ALA A 9 1.59 -9.11 -5.17
CA ALA A 9 1.44 -7.69 -5.42
C ALA A 9 0.23 -7.56 -6.37
N VAL A 10 -0.70 -6.64 -6.11
CA VAL A 10 -1.64 -6.18 -7.15
C VAL A 10 -0.98 -5.00 -7.86
N PRO A 11 -0.26 -5.19 -8.98
CA PRO A 11 0.18 -4.07 -9.80
C PRO A 11 -1.02 -3.51 -10.57
N VAL A 12 -1.50 -2.33 -10.18
CA VAL A 12 -2.37 -1.52 -11.04
C VAL A 12 -1.48 -0.87 -12.10
N SER A 13 -1.23 -1.57 -13.20
CA SER A 13 -0.91 -0.97 -14.49
C SER A 13 -0.80 -2.04 -15.57
N THR A 14 -1.83 -2.19 -16.41
CA THR A 14 -1.72 -2.47 -17.84
C THR A 14 -3.09 -2.22 -18.46
N ILE A 15 -3.20 -1.14 -19.24
CA ILE A 15 -4.01 -0.97 -20.46
C ILE A 15 -3.87 0.53 -20.80
N LEU A 16 -3.03 0.85 -21.78
CA LEU A 16 -3.44 1.55 -22.99
C LEU A 16 -2.28 1.53 -23.99
N THR A 17 -2.60 0.92 -25.12
CA THR A 17 -1.83 0.71 -26.33
C THR A 17 -1.53 2.01 -27.08
N GLY A 18 -0.30 2.09 -27.58
CA GLY A 18 0.16 2.63 -28.87
C GLY A 18 -0.61 3.75 -29.58
N THR A 19 0.13 4.83 -29.86
CA THR A 19 0.22 5.40 -31.21
C THR A 19 1.64 5.88 -31.45
N GLU A 20 2.25 5.34 -32.51
CA GLU A 20 3.55 5.67 -33.07
C GLU A 20 3.55 7.07 -33.71
N CYS A 21 4.69 7.75 -33.72
CA CYS A 21 5.03 8.67 -34.80
C CYS A 21 6.54 8.67 -35.01
N ALA A 22 6.93 8.18 -36.19
CA ALA A 22 8.29 8.06 -36.68
C ALA A 22 8.80 9.41 -37.20
N ILE A 23 10.08 9.75 -36.96
CA ILE A 23 10.84 10.61 -37.87
C ILE A 23 12.31 10.13 -37.92
N SER A 24 12.75 9.98 -39.15
CA SER A 24 14.04 9.47 -39.64
C SER A 24 15.25 10.29 -39.22
N SER A 25 16.35 9.56 -39.10
CA SER A 25 17.76 9.95 -39.02
C SER A 25 18.26 10.91 -40.10
N THR A 26 19.13 11.84 -39.72
CA THR A 26 20.37 12.16 -40.45
C THR A 26 21.47 12.60 -39.50
N SER A 27 22.62 11.95 -39.64
CA SER A 27 23.90 12.14 -38.96
C SER A 27 24.63 13.42 -39.37
N SER A 28 25.27 14.09 -38.43
CA SER A 28 26.52 14.84 -38.64
C SER A 28 27.25 14.94 -37.30
N GLN A 29 28.44 14.35 -37.24
CA GLN A 29 29.39 14.46 -36.13
C GLN A 29 29.96 15.88 -36.10
N THR A 30 30.05 16.49 -34.92
CA THR A 30 31.25 17.23 -34.48
C THR A 30 31.25 17.26 -32.95
N SER A 31 32.44 17.12 -32.39
CA SER A 31 32.78 17.32 -30.98
C SER A 31 32.31 18.69 -30.49
N ASP A 32 31.90 18.76 -29.22
CA ASP A 32 32.51 19.62 -28.19
C ASP A 32 31.65 19.61 -26.92
N GLU A 33 32.35 19.68 -25.80
CA GLU A 33 31.85 19.54 -24.44
C GLU A 33 30.97 20.71 -23.97
N GLU A 34 30.05 20.38 -23.08
CA GLU A 34 29.44 21.21 -22.03
C GLU A 34 28.61 22.46 -22.41
N ASP A 35 27.27 22.33 -22.31
CA ASP A 35 26.40 23.46 -21.99
C ASP A 35 25.31 23.05 -20.98
N LEU A 36 25.70 23.08 -19.70
CA LEU A 36 24.82 22.98 -18.53
C LEU A 36 24.39 24.37 -18.01
N GLY A 37 24.48 25.42 -18.83
CA GLY A 37 24.24 26.81 -18.43
C GLY A 37 22.77 27.27 -18.44
N GLY A 38 21.91 26.64 -19.24
CA GLY A 38 20.54 27.12 -19.49
C GLY A 38 19.49 26.79 -18.42
N ALA A 39 19.70 25.76 -17.59
CA ALA A 39 18.72 25.34 -16.59
C ALA A 39 18.78 26.14 -15.28
N PHE A 40 19.87 26.90 -15.06
CA PHE A 40 20.11 27.67 -13.84
C PHE A 40 19.90 29.18 -14.01
N SER A 41 19.68 29.67 -15.24
CA SER A 41 19.51 31.11 -15.51
C SER A 41 18.25 31.71 -14.86
N ASN A 42 17.32 30.87 -14.40
CA ASN A 42 16.09 31.28 -13.71
C ASN A 42 16.18 31.20 -12.18
N LEU A 43 17.37 30.94 -11.61
CA LEU A 43 17.64 31.01 -10.16
C LEU A 43 18.11 32.41 -9.71
N GLY A 44 18.21 33.37 -10.64
CA GLY A 44 18.85 34.65 -10.44
C GLY A 44 17.95 35.84 -10.08
N LEU A 45 16.80 35.64 -9.42
CA LEU A 45 15.96 36.75 -8.91
C LEU A 45 15.32 36.42 -7.55
N ILE A 46 16.13 36.04 -6.56
CA ILE A 46 15.70 36.10 -5.16
C ILE A 46 16.54 37.19 -4.50
N GLU A 47 15.92 38.32 -4.20
CA GLU A 47 16.59 39.43 -3.53
C GLU A 47 17.07 38.96 -2.14
N PRO A 48 18.30 39.32 -1.70
CA PRO A 48 18.80 38.95 -0.38
C PRO A 48 17.93 39.58 0.72
N GLY A 49 17.01 38.79 1.26
CA GLY A 49 16.02 39.22 2.25
C GLY A 49 14.62 38.65 2.02
N GLU A 50 14.33 38.12 0.85
CA GLU A 50 13.05 37.45 0.59
C GLU A 50 13.05 36.03 1.17
N CYS A 51 12.27 35.87 2.24
CA CYS A 51 11.91 34.55 2.73
C CYS A 51 10.99 33.91 1.69
N ILE A 52 11.47 32.90 0.95
CA ILE A 52 10.61 32.06 0.11
C ILE A 52 9.55 31.46 1.03
N SER A 53 8.35 32.04 1.01
CA SER A 53 7.24 31.54 1.81
C SER A 53 6.91 30.16 1.27
N HIS A 54 7.29 29.12 2.01
CA HIS A 54 7.02 27.74 1.64
C HIS A 54 5.50 27.51 1.74
N VAL A 55 4.77 27.76 0.64
CA VAL A 55 3.32 27.58 0.60
C VAL A 55 3.03 26.10 0.83
N LYS A 56 2.41 25.78 1.98
CA LYS A 56 1.99 24.41 2.29
C LYS A 56 1.05 23.94 1.19
N ARG A 57 1.40 22.82 0.55
CA ARG A 57 0.56 22.21 -0.49
C ARG A 57 -0.81 21.88 0.09
N ASN A 58 -1.87 22.14 -0.67
CA ASN A 58 -3.23 21.75 -0.29
C ASN A 58 -3.33 20.22 -0.13
N ILE A 59 -3.93 19.75 0.96
CA ILE A 59 -4.06 18.34 1.32
C ILE A 59 -5.53 17.92 1.27
N CYS A 60 -5.81 16.80 0.61
CA CYS A 60 -7.13 16.21 0.58
C CYS A 60 -7.59 15.83 2.00
N PRO A 61 -8.77 16.29 2.47
CA PRO A 61 -9.25 15.96 3.81
C PRO A 61 -9.59 14.47 3.98
N ARG A 62 -9.90 13.77 2.87
CA ARG A 62 -10.28 12.35 2.85
C ARG A 62 -9.07 11.41 2.90
N CYS A 63 -8.18 11.46 1.91
CA CYS A 63 -7.00 10.55 1.85
C CYS A 63 -5.70 11.14 2.42
N LYS A 64 -5.71 12.40 2.88
CA LYS A 64 -4.55 13.11 3.45
C LYS A 64 -3.34 13.24 2.51
N ARG A 65 -3.55 13.11 1.19
CA ARG A 65 -2.51 13.34 0.17
C ARG A 65 -2.57 14.73 -0.45
N PRO A 66 -1.46 15.26 -0.97
CA PRO A 66 -1.46 16.49 -1.75
C PRO A 66 -2.44 16.41 -2.92
N ALA A 67 -3.14 17.51 -3.21
CA ALA A 67 -4.18 17.56 -4.24
C ALA A 67 -3.76 16.99 -5.62
N PRO A 68 -2.54 17.24 -6.16
CA PRO A 68 -2.14 16.72 -7.47
C PRO A 68 -2.03 15.19 -7.55
N VAL A 69 -1.82 14.51 -6.42
CA VAL A 69 -1.64 13.04 -6.34
C VAL A 69 -2.75 12.36 -5.53
N CYS A 70 -3.90 13.03 -5.44
CA CYS A 70 -5.08 12.51 -4.78
C CYS A 70 -5.77 11.45 -5.65
N TRP A 71 -6.03 10.28 -5.08
CA TRP A 71 -6.74 9.18 -5.74
C TRP A 71 -8.22 9.09 -5.33
N CYS A 72 -8.74 10.01 -4.51
CA CYS A 72 -10.13 9.95 -4.05
C CYS A 72 -11.17 10.02 -5.17
N ARG A 73 -10.83 10.61 -6.32
CA ARG A 73 -11.71 10.63 -7.50
C ARG A 73 -12.00 9.24 -8.08
N HIS A 74 -11.14 8.27 -7.78
CA HIS A 74 -11.24 6.88 -8.23
C HIS A 74 -11.80 5.94 -7.15
N LEU A 75 -12.12 6.49 -5.98
CA LEU A 75 -12.72 5.70 -4.91
C LEU A 75 -14.24 5.83 -4.93
N PRO A 76 -14.94 4.82 -4.40
CA PRO A 76 -16.34 4.95 -4.03
C PRO A 76 -16.58 6.22 -3.22
N ILE A 77 -17.68 6.93 -3.46
CA ILE A 77 -18.04 8.12 -2.67
C ILE A 77 -18.43 7.67 -1.25
N GLU A 78 -19.29 6.66 -1.19
CA GLU A 78 -19.67 5.96 0.03
C GLU A 78 -18.80 4.73 0.24
N LYS A 79 -18.55 4.38 1.50
CA LYS A 79 -17.77 3.19 1.84
C LYS A 79 -18.54 1.92 1.46
N ILE A 80 -17.84 0.98 0.83
CA ILE A 80 -18.39 -0.34 0.51
C ILE A 80 -18.51 -1.13 1.81
N SER A 81 -19.70 -1.69 2.06
CA SER A 81 -19.94 -2.59 3.18
C SER A 81 -19.60 -4.02 2.80
N THR A 82 -18.89 -4.71 3.68
CA THR A 82 -18.47 -6.11 3.50
C THR A 82 -18.92 -6.93 4.71
N ALA A 83 -19.40 -8.16 4.49
CA ALA A 83 -19.68 -9.08 5.60
C ALA A 83 -18.39 -9.41 6.39
N THR A 84 -17.30 -9.62 5.66
CA THR A 84 -15.96 -9.81 6.21
C THR A 84 -15.42 -8.51 6.83
N ARG A 85 -14.89 -8.61 8.04
CA ARG A 85 -14.12 -7.56 8.69
C ARG A 85 -12.64 -7.74 8.33
N VAL A 86 -12.04 -6.74 7.68
CA VAL A 86 -10.64 -6.77 7.27
C VAL A 86 -9.79 -6.02 8.30
N ILE A 87 -8.78 -6.68 8.84
CA ILE A 87 -7.84 -6.09 9.81
C ILE A 87 -6.44 -6.13 9.21
N ILE A 88 -5.89 -4.96 8.90
CA ILE A 88 -4.55 -4.83 8.33
C ILE A 88 -3.56 -4.52 9.45
N LEU A 89 -2.64 -5.46 9.69
CA LEU A 89 -1.50 -5.28 10.59
C LEU A 89 -0.34 -4.71 9.79
N GLN A 90 -0.17 -3.39 9.86
CA GLN A 90 0.80 -2.65 9.06
C GLN A 90 2.12 -2.44 9.81
N HIS A 91 3.21 -2.91 9.20
CA HIS A 91 4.55 -2.70 9.77
C HIS A 91 4.92 -1.21 9.77
N PRO A 92 5.61 -0.67 10.80
CA PRO A 92 5.86 0.77 10.91
C PRO A 92 6.71 1.35 9.77
N ASN A 93 7.53 0.53 9.11
CA ASN A 93 8.33 0.97 7.97
C ASN A 93 7.47 1.15 6.70
N GLU A 94 6.35 0.42 6.56
CA GLU A 94 5.41 0.66 5.44
C GLU A 94 4.70 1.99 5.56
N VAL A 95 4.42 2.42 6.79
CA VAL A 95 3.84 3.74 7.06
C VAL A 95 4.71 4.88 6.54
N LYS A 96 6.00 4.65 6.26
CA LYS A 96 6.90 5.68 5.72
C LYS A 96 6.98 5.69 4.19
N ARG A 97 6.46 4.66 3.50
CA ARG A 97 6.55 4.56 2.03
C ARG A 97 5.57 5.49 1.32
N ASN A 98 5.89 5.90 0.08
CA ASN A 98 5.08 6.84 -0.69
C ASN A 98 3.85 6.19 -1.37
N VAL A 99 3.97 4.89 -1.67
CA VAL A 99 2.87 4.04 -2.15
C VAL A 99 2.30 3.31 -0.93
N ARG A 100 1.02 3.54 -0.64
CA ARG A 100 0.33 2.90 0.49
C ARG A 100 -1.06 2.49 0.03
N THR A 101 -1.27 1.18 -0.05
CA THR A 101 -2.58 0.58 -0.38
C THR A 101 -3.48 0.47 0.84
N ALA A 102 -2.92 0.26 2.05
CA ALA A 102 -3.72 0.15 3.27
C ALA A 102 -4.63 1.37 3.55
N PRO A 103 -4.17 2.64 3.42
CA PRO A 103 -5.06 3.80 3.54
C PRO A 103 -6.12 3.86 2.45
N MET A 104 -5.90 3.24 1.29
CA MET A 104 -6.92 3.13 0.24
C MET A 104 -8.08 2.26 0.68
N LEU A 105 -7.78 1.09 1.23
CA LEU A 105 -8.77 0.18 1.77
C LEU A 105 -9.52 0.80 2.97
N GLU A 106 -8.79 1.48 3.87
CA GLU A 106 -9.37 2.19 5.02
C GLU A 106 -10.39 3.26 4.62
N VAL A 107 -10.18 3.93 3.47
CA VAL A 107 -11.08 4.95 2.94
C VAL A 107 -12.22 4.34 2.10
N ALA A 108 -11.99 3.19 1.46
CA ALA A 108 -12.94 2.56 0.55
C ALA A 108 -13.94 1.63 1.26
N LEU A 109 -13.55 1.00 2.37
CA LEU A 109 -14.34 -0.04 3.05
C LEU A 109 -14.87 0.45 4.41
N SER A 110 -16.08 0.01 4.79
CA SER A 110 -16.65 0.31 6.11
C SER A 110 -16.06 -0.57 7.20
N ASN A 111 -15.83 -1.86 6.91
CA ASN A 111 -15.36 -2.87 7.86
C ASN A 111 -13.86 -3.17 7.67
N CYS A 112 -13.05 -2.13 7.45
CA CYS A 112 -11.60 -2.24 7.32
C CYS A 112 -10.89 -1.40 8.37
N PHE A 113 -9.98 -2.03 9.11
CA PHE A 113 -9.23 -1.42 10.21
C PHE A 113 -7.73 -1.57 9.96
N VAL A 114 -6.97 -0.47 10.05
CA VAL A 114 -5.51 -0.50 9.87
C VAL A 114 -4.82 -0.24 11.21
N ILE A 115 -4.16 -1.26 11.76
CA ILE A 115 -3.42 -1.18 13.01
C ILE A 115 -1.93 -1.13 12.68
N ARG A 116 -1.25 -0.08 13.15
CA ARG A 116 0.15 0.18 12.82
C ARG A 116 1.02 -0.16 14.03
N GLY A 117 2.00 -1.05 13.86
CA GLY A 117 2.83 -1.48 14.99
C GLY A 117 3.64 -2.73 14.70
N ARG A 118 4.34 -3.21 15.74
CA ARG A 118 5.09 -4.48 15.71
C ARG A 118 4.48 -5.56 16.59
N HIS A 119 3.77 -5.15 17.65
CA HIS A 119 3.11 -6.03 18.60
C HIS A 119 1.67 -5.57 18.83
N PHE A 120 0.73 -6.51 18.82
CA PHE A 120 -0.70 -6.19 18.78
C PHE A 120 -1.53 -6.83 19.89
N GLY A 121 -0.96 -7.67 20.76
CA GLY A 121 -1.69 -8.36 21.84
C GLY A 121 -2.38 -7.45 22.87
N ARG A 122 -1.95 -6.18 22.98
CA ARG A 122 -2.59 -5.19 23.89
C ARG A 122 -3.65 -4.32 23.20
N HIS A 123 -3.81 -4.44 21.88
CA HIS A 123 -4.77 -3.63 21.13
C HIS A 123 -6.19 -4.13 21.39
N SER A 124 -7.12 -3.23 21.73
CA SER A 124 -8.50 -3.58 22.12
C SER A 124 -9.22 -4.39 21.04
N LEU A 125 -9.18 -3.92 19.79
CA LEU A 125 -9.76 -4.65 18.65
C LEU A 125 -9.15 -6.04 18.46
N MET A 126 -7.85 -6.20 18.71
CA MET A 126 -7.20 -7.49 18.51
C MET A 126 -7.58 -8.48 19.60
N ARG A 127 -7.83 -8.01 20.82
CA ARG A 127 -8.36 -8.86 21.90
C ARG A 127 -9.74 -9.41 21.53
N GLU A 128 -10.61 -8.59 20.95
CA GLU A 128 -11.92 -9.03 20.44
C GLU A 128 -11.75 -10.06 19.30
N VAL A 129 -10.87 -9.77 18.33
CA VAL A 129 -10.60 -10.66 17.20
C VAL A 129 -10.05 -12.02 17.67
N TYR A 130 -9.08 -12.03 18.59
CA TYR A 130 -8.53 -13.28 19.13
C TYR A 130 -9.51 -14.06 20.02
N ALA A 131 -10.49 -13.39 20.63
CA ALA A 131 -11.56 -14.08 21.36
C ALA A 131 -12.51 -14.84 20.42
N ASN A 132 -12.54 -14.51 19.13
CA ASN A 132 -13.35 -15.16 18.10
C ASN A 132 -12.47 -15.94 17.10
N GLU A 133 -11.59 -16.79 17.64
CA GLU A 133 -10.58 -17.55 16.88
C GLU A 133 -11.17 -18.40 15.76
N SER A 134 -12.32 -19.05 16.00
CA SER A 134 -12.98 -19.95 15.03
C SER A 134 -13.50 -19.23 13.77
N HIS A 135 -13.73 -17.91 13.86
CA HIS A 135 -14.17 -17.06 12.75
C HIS A 135 -13.10 -16.03 12.37
N THR A 136 -11.83 -16.32 12.71
CA THR A 136 -10.71 -15.42 12.42
C THR A 136 -9.64 -16.14 11.64
N PHE A 137 -9.32 -15.57 10.49
CA PHE A 137 -8.33 -16.09 9.56
C PHE A 137 -7.19 -15.10 9.40
N VAL A 138 -5.99 -15.60 9.16
CA VAL A 138 -4.82 -14.78 8.84
C VAL A 138 -4.29 -15.16 7.46
N LEU A 139 -4.15 -14.15 6.59
CA LEU A 139 -3.50 -14.33 5.30
C LEU A 139 -1.98 -14.42 5.53
N TYR A 140 -1.46 -15.65 5.52
CA TYR A 140 -0.04 -15.92 5.72
C TYR A 140 0.33 -17.29 5.13
N PRO A 141 1.42 -17.38 4.34
CA PRO A 141 1.84 -18.64 3.76
C PRO A 141 2.31 -19.61 4.84
N SER A 142 1.68 -20.77 4.91
CA SER A 142 2.01 -21.85 5.84
C SER A 142 1.61 -23.20 5.26
N SER A 143 2.27 -24.28 5.69
CA SER A 143 1.98 -25.63 5.19
C SER A 143 0.60 -26.17 5.61
N ASP A 144 0.00 -25.58 6.65
CA ASP A 144 -1.34 -25.88 7.17
C ASP A 144 -2.41 -24.86 6.72
N ALA A 145 -2.05 -23.97 5.80
CA ALA A 145 -2.97 -22.97 5.25
C ALA A 145 -4.03 -23.62 4.37
N ILE A 146 -5.25 -23.09 4.43
CA ILE A 146 -6.36 -23.47 3.54
C ILE A 146 -6.46 -22.48 2.38
N ASP A 147 -7.13 -22.91 1.31
CA ASP A 147 -7.40 -22.05 0.17
C ASP A 147 -8.39 -20.95 0.57
N VAL A 148 -8.33 -19.80 -0.10
CA VAL A 148 -9.30 -18.71 0.06
C VAL A 148 -10.70 -19.13 -0.35
N GLU A 149 -10.81 -20.08 -1.29
CA GLU A 149 -12.08 -20.66 -1.73
C GLU A 149 -12.75 -21.52 -0.65
N ASP A 150 -11.98 -22.04 0.31
CA ASP A 150 -12.48 -22.85 1.44
C ASP A 150 -12.98 -21.99 2.61
N LEU A 151 -12.94 -20.66 2.49
CA LEU A 151 -13.43 -19.76 3.52
C LEU A 151 -14.97 -19.81 3.66
N PRO A 152 -15.51 -19.55 4.86
CA PRO A 152 -16.95 -19.49 5.07
C PRO A 152 -17.60 -18.50 4.11
N THR A 153 -18.65 -18.96 3.42
CA THR A 153 -19.50 -18.12 2.56
C THR A 153 -20.80 -17.80 3.28
N GLY A 154 -21.31 -16.58 3.09
CA GLY A 154 -22.58 -16.13 3.67
C GLY A 154 -22.49 -15.55 5.08
N GLU A 155 -21.62 -16.08 5.95
CA GLU A 155 -21.37 -15.53 7.29
C GLU A 155 -20.15 -14.59 7.31
N GLY A 156 -20.23 -13.50 8.08
CA GLY A 156 -19.12 -12.57 8.24
C GLY A 156 -18.02 -13.11 9.14
N PHE A 157 -16.77 -13.03 8.70
CA PHE A 157 -15.59 -13.45 9.47
C PHE A 157 -14.55 -12.32 9.57
N ASN A 158 -13.55 -12.50 10.43
CA ASN A 158 -12.39 -11.61 10.51
C ASN A 158 -11.28 -12.12 9.60
N LEU A 159 -10.77 -11.26 8.71
CA LEU A 159 -9.59 -11.52 7.90
C LEU A 159 -8.45 -10.60 8.31
N ILE A 160 -7.40 -11.17 8.88
CA ILE A 160 -6.17 -10.46 9.22
C ILE A 160 -5.22 -10.51 8.03
N VAL A 161 -4.77 -9.34 7.58
CA VAL A 161 -3.78 -9.17 6.51
C VAL A 161 -2.53 -8.52 7.08
N ILE A 162 -1.36 -9.10 6.81
CA ILE A 162 -0.08 -8.56 7.26
C ILE A 162 0.51 -7.69 6.14
N ASP A 163 0.61 -6.39 6.38
CA ASP A 163 1.12 -5.42 5.40
C ASP A 163 2.58 -5.06 5.71
N GLY A 164 3.46 -5.51 4.82
CA GLY A 164 4.92 -5.38 4.94
C GLY A 164 5.65 -6.10 3.83
N THR A 165 6.92 -5.72 3.60
CA THR A 165 7.83 -6.57 2.81
C THR A 165 7.96 -7.95 3.44
N TRP A 166 8.40 -8.96 2.69
CA TRP A 166 8.51 -10.34 3.19
C TRP A 166 9.17 -10.47 4.58
N ASN A 167 10.33 -9.85 4.77
CA ASN A 167 11.03 -9.87 6.06
C ASN A 167 10.25 -9.16 7.17
N GLN A 168 9.50 -8.11 6.83
CA GLN A 168 8.65 -7.37 7.78
C GLN A 168 7.42 -8.20 8.15
N ALA A 169 6.72 -8.78 7.16
CA ALA A 169 5.57 -9.63 7.38
C ALA A 169 5.95 -10.87 8.21
N LYS A 170 7.07 -11.51 7.88
CA LYS A 170 7.66 -12.60 8.68
C LYS A 170 7.93 -12.16 10.11
N SER A 171 8.56 -10.99 10.31
CA SER A 171 8.83 -10.46 11.64
C SER A 171 7.55 -10.13 12.43
N LEU A 172 6.50 -9.63 11.77
CA LEU A 172 5.20 -9.37 12.40
C LEU A 172 4.53 -10.67 12.82
N TYR A 173 4.47 -11.66 11.93
CA TYR A 173 3.87 -12.94 12.21
C TYR A 173 4.54 -13.63 13.40
N PHE A 174 5.85 -13.87 13.33
CA PHE A 174 6.58 -14.54 14.41
C PHE A 174 6.71 -13.71 15.70
N GLY A 175 6.54 -12.39 15.61
CA GLY A 175 6.54 -11.48 16.76
C GLY A 175 5.21 -11.40 17.52
N ASN A 176 4.14 -11.99 16.99
CA ASN A 176 2.79 -11.98 17.57
C ASN A 176 2.26 -13.42 17.65
N LYS A 177 2.55 -14.11 18.75
CA LYS A 177 2.29 -15.54 18.92
C LYS A 177 0.82 -15.91 18.80
N GLU A 178 -0.07 -14.98 19.13
CA GLU A 178 -1.52 -15.13 18.99
C GLU A 178 -1.93 -15.44 17.54
N LEU A 179 -1.21 -14.89 16.55
CA LEU A 179 -1.47 -15.17 15.13
C LEU A 179 -1.23 -16.63 14.73
N HIS A 180 -0.41 -17.36 15.49
CA HIS A 180 -0.07 -18.75 15.15
C HIS A 180 -1.23 -19.72 15.43
N SER A 181 -2.10 -19.36 16.38
CA SER A 181 -3.30 -20.13 16.74
C SER A 181 -4.36 -20.08 15.64
N LEU A 182 -4.42 -18.94 14.94
CA LEU A 182 -5.39 -18.70 13.87
C LEU A 182 -5.21 -19.64 12.68
N LYS A 183 -6.32 -19.87 11.97
CA LYS A 183 -6.30 -20.58 10.70
C LYS A 183 -5.65 -19.70 9.64
N LYS A 184 -4.66 -20.26 8.94
CA LYS A 184 -3.90 -19.58 7.88
C LYS A 184 -4.63 -19.78 6.55
N VAL A 185 -4.61 -18.75 5.72
CA VAL A 185 -5.20 -18.76 4.39
C VAL A 185 -4.14 -18.37 3.37
N PHE A 186 -4.17 -19.00 2.20
CA PHE A 186 -3.39 -18.63 1.02
C PHE A 186 -4.30 -18.54 -0.22
N PHE A 187 -3.75 -18.06 -1.33
CA PHE A 187 -4.40 -17.95 -2.65
C PHE A 187 -3.56 -18.69 -3.69
#